data_AF-A0A842MF10-F1
#
_entry.id   AF-A0A842MF10-F1
#
_cell.length_a   1.000
_cell.length_b   1.000
_cell.length_c   1.000
_cell.angle_alpha   90.00
_cell.angle_beta   90.00
_cell.angle_gamma   90.00
#
_symmetry.space_group_name_H-M   'P 1'
#
loop_
_entity.id
_entity.type
_entity.pdbx_description
1 polymer ?
#
loop_
_entity_poly.entity_id
_entity_poly.type
_entity_poly.pdbx_seq_one_letter_code
_entity_poly.pdbx_strand_id
1 'polypeptide(L)' 'IGGLFNERNTVTTTRVPVLSDIPLLGELFKSKRKDKERSEVVAVVVPYILEVPTSSVEMSTLNLR' A
#
# COMPACT_ATOMS: atom_id res chain seq x y z
N ILE A 1 3.69 13.27 -2.84
CA ILE A 1 3.75 12.46 -1.60
C ILE A 1 2.36 11.91 -1.39
N GLY A 2 2.18 10.60 -1.42
CA GLY A 2 0.87 9.98 -1.33
C GLY A 2 1.01 8.52 -0.93
N GLY A 3 -0.03 7.99 -0.29
CA GLY A 3 -0.08 6.58 0.09
C GLY A 3 -1.52 6.08 0.04
N LEU A 4 -1.67 4.78 -0.16
CA LEU A 4 -2.94 4.08 -0.04
C LEU A 4 -2.88 3.23 1.22
N PHE A 5 -3.79 3.53 2.15
CA PHE A 5 -4.05 2.68 3.31
C PHE A 5 -5.44 2.09 3.14
N ASN A 6 -5.53 0.77 3.03
CA ASN A 6 -6.80 0.07 2.89
C ASN A 6 -6.90 -1.06 3.92
N GLU A 7 -7.99 -1.06 4.69
CA GLU A 7 -8.32 -2.09 5.66
C GLU A 7 -9.71 -2.64 5.36
N ARG A 8 -9.79 -3.96 5.13
CA ARG A 8 -11.04 -4.67 4.86
C ARG A 8 -11.25 -5.75 5.91
N ASN A 9 -12.39 -5.66 6.60
CA ASN A 9 -12.85 -6.68 7.54
C ASN A 9 -14.04 -7.42 6.93
N THR A 10 -13.97 -8.74 6.84
CA THR A 10 -15.06 -9.59 6.35
C THR A 10 -15.38 -10.66 7.37
N VAL A 11 -16.67 -10.79 7.69
CA VAL A 11 -17.17 -11.83 8.59
C VAL A 11 -18.11 -12.73 7.78
N THR A 12 -17.70 -13.98 7.61
CA THR A 12 -18.50 -15.00 6.95
C THR A 12 -19.00 -15.97 8.00
N THR A 13 -20.31 -16.20 8.03
CA THR A 13 -20.93 -17.19 8.92
C THR A 13 -21.58 -18.28 8.10
N THR A 14 -21.11 -19.51 8.28
CA THR A 14 -21.73 -20.72 7.74
C THR A 14 -22.46 -21.42 8.87
N ARG A 15 -23.67 -21.93 8.63
CA ARG A 15 -24.47 -22.60 9.65
C ARG A 15 -25.30 -23.73 9.07
N VAL A 16 -25.53 -24.77 9.86
CA VAL A 16 -26.50 -25.82 9.51
C VAL A 16 -27.91 -25.33 9.87
N PRO A 17 -28.85 -25.27 8.91
CA PRO A 17 -30.23 -24.86 9.18
C PRO A 17 -30.89 -25.74 10.24
N VAL A 18 -31.85 -25.19 11.01
CA VAL A 18 -32.55 -25.83 12.14
C VAL A 18 -31.65 -26.08 13.36
N LEU A 19 -30.52 -26.76 13.22
CA LEU A 19 -29.62 -27.07 14.33
C LEU A 19 -28.94 -25.82 14.92
N SER A 20 -28.68 -24.80 14.09
CA SER A 20 -28.06 -23.54 14.54
C SER A 20 -28.91 -22.72 15.50
N ASP A 21 -30.20 -23.03 15.58
CA ASP A 21 -31.21 -22.24 16.31
C ASP A 21 -31.61 -22.91 17.62
N ILE A 22 -31.03 -24.09 17.93
CA ILE A 22 -31.23 -24.80 19.19
C ILE A 22 -30.63 -23.97 20.33
N PRO A 23 -31.40 -23.61 21.37
CA PRO A 23 -30.88 -22.93 22.56
C PRO A 23 -29.75 -23.75 23.18
N LEU A 24 -28.73 -23.09 23.73
CA LEU A 24 -27.56 -23.70 24.38
C LEU A 24 -26.57 -24.42 23.44
N LEU A 25 -27.03 -25.09 22.38
CA LEU A 25 -26.18 -25.93 21.52
C LEU A 25 -25.94 -25.38 20.10
N GLY A 26 -26.73 -24.41 19.66
CA GLY A 26 -26.71 -23.94 18.26
C GLY A 26 -25.39 -23.32 17.80
N GLU A 27 -24.51 -22.89 18.71
CA GLU A 27 -23.18 -22.36 18.36
C GLU A 27 -22.23 -23.46 17.88
N LEU A 28 -22.40 -24.73 18.30
CA LEU A 28 -21.59 -25.86 17.82
C LEU A 28 -21.82 -26.16 16.33
N PHE A 29 -22.95 -25.71 15.79
CA PHE A 29 -23.36 -25.89 14.39
C PHE A 29 -23.16 -24.62 13.53
N LYS A 30 -22.48 -23.61 14.09
CA LYS A 30 -22.07 -22.40 13.38
C LYS A 30 -20.56 -22.40 13.21
N SER A 31 -20.11 -22.00 12.04
CA SER A 31 -18.71 -21.69 11.76
C SER A 31 -18.61 -20.23 11.36
N LYS A 32 -17.77 -19.48 12.08
CA LYS A 32 -17.51 -18.07 11.83
C LYS A 32 -16.08 -17.93 11.34
N ARG A 33 -15.90 -17.43 10.13
CA ARG A 33 -14.59 -17.03 9.61
C ARG A 33 -14.49 -15.51 9.63
N LYS A 34 -13.41 -15.02 10.20
CA LYS A 34 -13.07 -13.60 10.21
C LYS A 34 -11.82 -13.41 9.37
N ASP A 35 -11.98 -12.69 8.28
CA ASP A 35 -10.89 -12.37 7.37
C ASP A 35 -10.57 -10.88 7.52
N LYS A 36 -9.30 -10.58 7.82
CA LYS A 36 -8.78 -9.22 7.94
C LYS A 36 -7.69 -9.03 6.90
N GLU A 37 -7.92 -8.10 5.98
CA GLU A 37 -6.98 -7.76 4.91
C GLU A 37 -6.48 -6.32 5.10
N ARG A 38 -5.16 -6.15 5.04
CA ARG A 38 -4.49 -4.86 5.16
C ARG A 38 -3.56 -4.67 3.98
N SER A 39 -3.73 -3.57 3.26
CA SER A 39 -2.88 -3.20 2.13
C SER A 39 -2.35 -1.79 2.33
N GLU A 40 -1.03 -1.65 2.26
CA GLU A 40 -0.30 -0.41 2.46
C GLU A 40 0.62 -0.17 1.29
N VAL A 41 0.45 0.96 0.61
CA VAL A 41 1.33 1.37 -0.49
C VAL A 41 1.77 2.80 -0.22
N VAL A 42 3.06 3.07 -0.36
CA VAL A 42 3.65 4.39 -0.11
C VAL A 42 4.44 4.84 -1.34
N ALA A 43 4.17 6.05 -1.82
CA ALA A 43 4.91 6.68 -2.89
C ALA A 43 5.74 7.86 -2.35
N VAL A 44 7.06 7.75 -2.47
CA VAL A 44 8.03 8.77 -2.04
C VAL A 44 8.71 9.35 -3.27
N VAL A 45 8.87 10.67 -3.29
CA VAL A 45 9.66 11.38 -4.30
C VAL A 45 10.94 11.85 -3.61
N VAL A 46 12.09 11.45 -4.15
CA VAL A 46 13.41 11.91 -3.70
C VAL A 46 13.98 12.82 -4.78
N PRO A 47 13.97 14.15 -4.58
CA PRO A 47 14.60 15.05 -5.52
C PRO A 47 16.13 14.97 -5.40
N TYR A 48 16.84 15.21 -6.50
CA TYR A 48 18.28 15.42 -6.51
C TYR A 48 18.61 16.65 -7.36
N ILE A 49 19.60 17.42 -6.93
CA ILE A 49 20.11 18.60 -7.63
C ILE A 49 21.40 18.19 -8.32
N LEU A 50 21.51 18.44 -9.62
CA LEU A 50 22.77 18.25 -10.36
C LEU A 50 23.47 19.60 -10.48
N GLU A 51 24.70 19.67 -9.99
CA GLU A 51 25.62 20.74 -10.34
C GLU A 51 26.15 20.46 -11.75
N VAL A 52 25.76 21.28 -12.72
CA VAL A 52 26.37 21.24 -14.05
C VAL A 52 27.70 21.97 -13.92
N PRO A 53 28.86 21.30 -14.11
CA PRO A 53 30.12 22.02 -14.14
C PRO A 53 30.05 22.97 -15.33
N THR A 54 30.02 24.26 -15.06
CA THR A 54 30.40 25.26 -16.05
C THR A 54 31.90 25.09 -16.20
N SER A 55 32.33 24.09 -16.97
CA SER A 55 33.65 24.13 -17.57
C SER A 55 33.67 25.45 -18.32
N SER A 56 34.32 26.44 -17.73
CA SER A 56 34.68 27.68 -18.39
C SER A 56 35.24 27.24 -19.72
N VAL A 57 34.49 27.53 -20.79
CA VAL A 57 34.99 27.44 -22.14
C VAL A 57 36.09 28.51 -22.18
N GLU A 58 37.27 28.15 -21.67
CA GLU A 58 38.52 28.85 -21.91
C GLU A 58 38.81 28.63 -23.40
N MET A 59 38.06 29.35 -24.22
CA MET A 59 38.41 29.66 -25.59
C MET A 59 39.59 30.63 -25.53
N SER A 60 40.71 30.02 -25.16
CA SER A 60 42.05 30.09 -25.72
C SER A 60 42.10 30.22 -27.25
N THR A 61 41.11 30.85 -27.88
CA THR A 61 41.11 31.17 -29.29
C THR A 61 41.26 32.67 -29.49
N LEU A 62 42.53 33.03 -29.74
CA LEU A 62 42.92 33.97 -30.80
C LEU A 62 42.59 35.44 -30.46
N ASN A 63 43.50 36.20 -29.85
CA ASN A 63 44.75 36.62 -30.49
C ASN A 63 44.64 36.62 -32.03
N LEU A 64 43.69 37.36 -32.59
CA LEU A 64 43.71 37.76 -33.99
C LEU A 64 43.31 39.23 -34.12
N ARG A 65 44.35 40.04 -34.38
CA ARG A 65 44.43 41.45 -34.80
C ARG A 65 44.58 42.49 -33.71
#